data_AF-U7QT91-F1
#
_entry.id   AF-U7QT91-F1
#
_cell.length_a   1.000
_cell.length_b   1.000
_cell.length_c   1.000
_cell.angle_alpha   90.00
_cell.angle_beta   90.00
_cell.angle_gamma   90.00
#
_symmetry.space_group_name_H-M   'P 1'
#
loop_
_entity.id
_entity.type
_entity.pdbx_description
1 polymer ?
#
loop_
_entity_poly.entity_id
_entity_poly.type
_entity_poly.pdbx_seq_one_letter_code
_entity_poly.pdbx_strand_id
1 'polypeptide(L)'
;MPSSAAVQVYWKNLYPELKSKQLERLSKDVAAIIVPADVHRKLSATYGGRNTPEQIQQDANDLRGAVDRDFNTIMPALQEYGATESQLEEARMKMHKLNQEQGLYK
;
A
#
# COMPACT_ATOMS: atom_id res chain seq x y z
N MET A 1 2.49 -1.69 0.24
CA MET A 1 1.13 -1.29 -0.20
C MET A 1 0.91 0.16 0.19
N PRO A 2 0.27 1.00 -0.65
CA PRO A 2 -0.06 2.36 -0.23
C PRO A 2 -1.05 2.31 0.93
N SER A 3 -0.88 3.23 1.88
CA SER A 3 -1.79 3.36 3.01
C SER A 3 -3.20 3.76 2.54
N SER A 4 -4.24 3.36 3.28
CA SER A 4 -5.61 3.84 3.03
C SER A 4 -5.68 5.37 2.99
N ALA A 5 -4.89 6.06 3.84
CA ALA A 5 -4.83 7.52 3.85
C ALA A 5 -4.24 8.08 2.54
N ALA A 6 -3.17 7.49 2.02
CA ALA A 6 -2.57 7.89 0.74
C ALA A 6 -3.54 7.69 -0.43
N VAL A 7 -4.28 6.59 -0.45
CA VAL A 7 -5.29 6.33 -1.50
C VAL A 7 -6.45 7.34 -1.41
N GLN A 8 -6.88 7.72 -0.20
CA GLN A 8 -7.89 8.78 -0.04
C GLN A 8 -7.40 10.13 -0.55
N VAL A 9 -6.15 10.51 -0.23
CA VAL A 9 -5.56 11.76 -0.73
C VAL A 9 -5.41 11.73 -2.25
N TYR A 10 -4.97 10.60 -2.84
CA TYR A 10 -4.90 10.41 -4.28
C TYR A 10 -6.26 10.69 -4.96
N TRP A 11 -7.32 10.03 -4.51
CA TRP A 11 -8.65 10.22 -5.09
C TRP A 11 -9.21 11.62 -4.84
N LYS A 12 -8.93 12.21 -3.68
CA LYS A 12 -9.34 13.58 -3.36
C LYS A 12 -8.66 14.61 -4.26
N ASN A 13 -7.40 14.38 -4.62
CA ASN A 13 -6.66 15.25 -5.53
C ASN A 13 -7.19 15.17 -6.96
N LEU A 14 -7.59 13.98 -7.42
CA LEU A 14 -8.19 13.79 -8.74
C LEU A 14 -9.64 14.29 -8.81
N TYR A 15 -10.40 14.09 -7.73
CA TYR A 15 -11.83 14.38 -7.66
C TYR A 15 -12.16 15.11 -6.34
N PRO A 16 -11.93 16.44 -6.29
CA PRO A 16 -12.13 17.26 -5.09
C PRO A 16 -13.56 17.23 -4.53
N GLU A 17 -14.56 16.84 -5.32
CA GLU A 17 -15.97 16.74 -4.94
C GLU A 17 -16.32 15.47 -4.17
N LEU A 18 -15.45 14.45 -4.18
CA LEU A 18 -15.70 13.19 -3.47
C LEU A 18 -15.87 13.44 -1.96
N LYS A 19 -16.96 12.86 -1.42
CA LYS A 19 -17.27 12.88 0.01
C LYS A 19 -16.45 11.85 0.76
N SER A 20 -16.24 12.06 2.06
CA SER A 20 -15.44 11.16 2.91
C SER A 20 -15.86 9.69 2.82
N LYS A 21 -17.18 9.39 2.78
CA LYS A 21 -17.68 8.01 2.62
C LYS A 21 -17.30 7.37 1.28
N GLN A 22 -17.22 8.16 0.20
CA GLN A 22 -16.80 7.67 -1.11
C GLN A 22 -15.29 7.40 -1.12
N LEU A 23 -14.50 8.32 -0.56
CA LEU A 23 -13.06 8.14 -0.39
C LEU A 23 -12.73 6.90 0.44
N GLU A 24 -13.44 6.68 1.55
CA GLU A 24 -13.27 5.48 2.40
C GLU A 24 -13.60 4.18 1.65
N ARG A 25 -14.61 4.22 0.78
CA ARG A 25 -14.94 3.06 -0.06
C ARG A 25 -13.84 2.79 -1.09
N LEU A 26 -13.43 3.82 -1.83
CA LEU A 26 -12.39 3.71 -2.86
C LEU A 26 -11.03 3.31 -2.26
N SER A 27 -10.74 3.69 -1.02
CA SER A 27 -9.50 3.30 -0.35
C SER A 27 -9.45 1.84 0.09
N LYS A 28 -10.55 1.10 -0.02
CA LYS A 28 -10.60 -0.35 0.22
C LYS A 28 -10.29 -1.17 -1.04
N ASP A 29 -10.39 -0.56 -2.22
CA ASP A 29 -10.12 -1.21 -3.51
C ASP A 29 -8.63 -1.09 -3.87
N VAL A 30 -7.78 -1.64 -2.99
CA VAL A 30 -6.32 -1.64 -3.11
C VAL A 30 -5.75 -3.01 -2.79
N ALA A 31 -4.76 -3.45 -3.56
CA ALA A 31 -4.09 -4.72 -3.34
C ALA A 31 -3.35 -4.74 -1.99
N ALA A 32 -3.54 -5.84 -1.26
CA ALA A 32 -2.87 -6.09 0.01
C ALA A 32 -2.30 -7.49 0.11
N ILE A 33 -1.28 -7.67 0.97
CA ILE A 33 -0.70 -8.96 1.32
C ILE A 33 -0.87 -9.23 2.81
N ILE A 34 -1.29 -10.44 3.16
CA ILE A 34 -1.41 -10.88 4.56
C ILE A 34 -0.04 -11.38 5.01
N VAL A 35 0.44 -10.90 6.15
CA VAL A 35 1.75 -11.24 6.71
C VAL A 35 1.62 -11.67 8.17
N PRO A 36 2.63 -12.34 8.76
CA PRO A 36 2.63 -12.65 10.19
C PRO A 36 2.38 -11.42 11.07
N ALA A 37 1.64 -11.59 12.16
CA ALA A 37 1.16 -10.47 12.98
C ALA A 37 2.30 -9.66 13.63
N ASP A 38 3.42 -10.30 13.95
CA ASP A 38 4.60 -9.65 14.50
C ASP A 38 5.38 -8.86 13.43
N VAL A 39 5.49 -9.37 12.20
CA VAL A 39 6.02 -8.64 11.04
C VAL A 39 5.18 -7.40 10.79
N HIS A 40 3.85 -7.56 10.71
CA HIS A 40 2.93 -6.44 10.56
C HIS A 40 3.10 -5.40 11.68
N ARG A 41 3.14 -5.82 12.95
CA ARG A 41 3.27 -4.91 14.10
C ARG A 41 4.62 -4.18 14.15
N LYS A 42 5.72 -4.85 13.79
CA LYS A 42 7.07 -4.29 13.92
C LYS A 42 7.45 -3.41 12.73
N LEU A 43 7.11 -3.83 11.51
CA LEU A 43 7.70 -3.28 10.28
C LEU A 43 6.73 -2.48 9.41
N SER A 44 5.42 -2.66 9.55
CA SER A 44 4.47 -1.87 8.75
C SER A 44 4.58 -0.39 9.11
N ALA A 45 4.77 0.44 8.07
CA ALA A 45 4.79 1.90 8.18
C ALA A 45 3.40 2.47 8.55
N THR A 46 2.35 1.68 8.42
CA THR A 46 0.95 2.11 8.66
C THR A 46 0.38 1.56 9.97
N TYR A 47 1.07 0.62 10.62
CA TYR A 47 0.58 0.02 11.86
C TYR A 47 0.40 1.07 12.95
N GLY A 48 -0.81 1.20 13.48
CA GLY A 48 -1.12 2.15 14.56
C GLY A 48 -1.00 3.62 14.16
N GLY A 49 -1.09 3.96 12.87
CA GLY A 49 -1.03 5.35 12.39
C GLY A 49 0.39 5.95 12.40
N ARG A 50 1.42 5.12 12.18
CA ARG A 50 2.83 5.53 12.14
C ARG A 50 3.21 6.40 10.94
N ASN A 51 2.39 6.42 9.89
CA ASN A 51 2.66 7.20 8.70
C ASN A 51 2.45 8.69 8.96
N THR A 52 3.40 9.52 8.53
CA THR A 52 3.32 10.98 8.71
C THR A 52 2.49 11.63 7.60
N PRO A 53 1.97 12.86 7.80
CA PRO A 53 1.29 13.61 6.74
C PRO A 53 2.14 13.77 5.47
N GLU A 54 3.44 13.98 5.62
CA GLU A 54 4.39 14.13 4.50
C GLU A 54 4.51 12.82 3.72
N GLN A 55 4.62 11.68 4.42
CA GLN A 55 4.65 10.37 3.79
C GLN A 55 3.34 10.07 3.06
N ILE A 56 2.20 10.39 3.67
CA ILE A 56 0.88 10.22 3.04
C ILE A 56 0.81 11.01 1.74
N GLN A 57 1.26 12.27 1.73
CA GLN A 57 1.23 13.11 0.55
C GLN A 57 2.20 12.63 -0.54
N GLN A 58 3.41 12.19 -0.15
CA GLN A 58 4.36 11.58 -1.05
C GLN A 58 3.79 10.31 -1.70
N ASP A 59 3.22 9.42 -0.89
CA ASP A 59 2.64 8.17 -1.36
C ASP A 59 1.42 8.41 -2.25
N ALA A 60 0.60 9.43 -1.95
CA ALA A 60 -0.54 9.79 -2.78
C ALA A 60 -0.14 10.30 -4.18
N ASN A 61 1.03 10.94 -4.30
CA ASN A 61 1.56 11.39 -5.59
C ASN A 61 2.19 10.24 -6.40
N ASP A 62 2.56 9.14 -5.76
CA ASP A 62 3.17 7.96 -6.37
C ASP A 62 2.75 6.69 -5.64
N LEU A 63 1.51 6.25 -5.90
CA LEU A 63 0.94 5.04 -5.30
C LEU A 63 1.72 3.78 -5.72
N ARG A 64 2.31 3.77 -6.91
CA ARG A 64 3.12 2.65 -7.40
C ARG A 64 4.39 2.52 -6.57
N GLY A 65 5.14 3.60 -6.40
CA GLY A 65 6.32 3.59 -5.54
C GLY A 65 5.98 3.39 -4.06
N ALA A 66 4.78 3.77 -3.61
CA ALA A 66 4.31 3.46 -2.24
C ALA A 66 4.12 1.95 -2.02
N VAL A 67 3.66 1.18 -3.04
CA VAL A 67 3.69 -0.29 -2.97
C VAL A 67 5.12 -0.77 -2.75
N ASP A 68 6.04 -0.30 -3.58
CA ASP A 68 7.44 -0.74 -3.60
C ASP A 68 8.15 -0.44 -2.27
N ARG A 69 8.02 0.78 -1.74
CA ARG A 69 8.66 1.21 -0.48
C ARG A 69 8.20 0.37 0.71
N ASP A 70 6.90 0.18 0.84
CA ASP A 70 6.33 -0.58 1.95
C ASP A 70 6.62 -2.08 1.80
N PHE A 71 6.56 -2.64 0.59
CA PHE A 71 6.91 -4.04 0.34
C PHE A 71 8.38 -4.33 0.64
N ASN A 72 9.30 -3.46 0.19
CA ASN A 72 10.73 -3.60 0.47
C ASN A 72 11.06 -3.54 1.96
N THR A 73 10.24 -2.84 2.76
CA THR A 73 10.42 -2.74 4.22
C THR A 73 10.12 -4.07 4.92
N ILE A 74 9.10 -4.81 4.47
CA ILE A 74 8.69 -6.08 5.07
C ILE A 74 9.41 -7.29 4.46
N MET A 75 9.95 -7.16 3.25
CA MET A 75 10.55 -8.26 2.48
C MET A 75 11.62 -9.04 3.26
N PRO A 76 12.62 -8.42 3.93
CA PRO A 76 13.65 -9.18 4.65
C PRO A 76 13.07 -10.06 5.76
N ALA A 77 12.09 -9.55 6.51
CA ALA A 77 11.46 -10.34 7.56
C ALA A 77 10.64 -11.50 6.99
N LEU A 78 9.96 -11.31 5.86
CA LEU A 78 9.24 -12.41 5.22
C LEU A 78 10.19 -13.53 4.74
N GLN A 79 11.42 -13.18 4.32
CA GLN A 79 12.46 -14.16 4.00
C GLN A 79 12.92 -14.93 5.23
N GLU A 80 13.07 -14.29 6.39
CA GLU A 80 13.35 -14.97 7.66
C GLU A 80 12.22 -15.95 8.06
N TYR A 81 10.98 -15.66 7.66
CA TYR A 81 9.83 -16.55 7.80
C TYR A 81 9.74 -17.65 6.73
N GLY A 82 10.71 -17.74 5.83
CA GLY A 82 10.84 -18.80 4.83
C GLY A 82 10.24 -18.49 3.45
N ALA A 83 9.78 -17.26 3.19
CA ALA A 83 9.37 -16.86 1.86
C ALA A 83 10.59 -16.75 0.93
N THR A 84 10.50 -17.34 -0.27
CA THR A 84 11.57 -17.20 -1.26
C THR A 84 11.48 -15.86 -1.97
N GLU A 85 12.61 -15.39 -2.52
CA GLU A 85 12.64 -14.17 -3.33
C GLU A 85 11.66 -14.26 -4.51
N SER A 86 11.58 -15.41 -5.19
CA SER A 86 10.62 -15.62 -6.29
C SER A 86 9.17 -15.45 -5.83
N GLN A 87 8.80 -16.01 -4.67
CA GLN A 87 7.44 -15.87 -4.13
C GLN A 87 7.10 -14.42 -3.79
N LEU A 88 8.07 -13.68 -3.26
CA LEU A 88 7.90 -12.28 -2.88
C LEU A 88 7.77 -11.39 -4.12
N GLU A 89 8.59 -11.60 -5.13
CA GLU A 89 8.50 -10.87 -6.40
C GLU A 89 7.23 -11.21 -7.18
N GLU A 90 6.81 -12.48 -7.20
CA GLU A 90 5.50 -12.88 -7.76
C GLU A 90 4.34 -12.19 -7.05
N ALA A 91 4.38 -12.11 -5.71
CA ALA A 91 3.37 -11.40 -4.93
C ALA A 91 3.35 -9.90 -5.25
N ARG A 92 4.54 -9.27 -5.34
CA ARG A 92 4.68 -7.85 -5.70
C ARG A 92 4.15 -7.56 -7.11
N MET A 93 4.51 -8.38 -8.10
CA MET A 93 3.98 -8.27 -9.46
C MET A 93 2.46 -8.40 -9.48
N LYS A 94 1.89 -9.36 -8.73
CA LYS A 94 0.44 -9.54 -8.61
C LYS A 94 -0.23 -8.33 -7.99
N MET A 95 0.37 -7.72 -6.96
CA MET A 95 -0.15 -6.48 -6.37
C MET A 95 -0.16 -5.33 -7.37
N HIS A 96 0.90 -5.14 -8.15
CA HIS A 96 0.93 -4.11 -9.19
C HIS A 96 -0.16 -4.32 -10.24
N LYS A 97 -0.31 -5.56 -10.72
CA LYS A 97 -1.36 -5.91 -11.68
C LYS A 97 -2.76 -5.58 -11.14
N LEU A 98 -3.07 -6.00 -9.91
CA LEU A 98 -4.37 -5.71 -9.28
C LEU A 98 -4.62 -4.21 -9.16
N ASN A 99 -3.64 -3.43 -8.72
CA ASN A 99 -3.79 -1.98 -8.59
C ASN A 99 -3.90 -1.25 -9.95
N GLN A 100 -3.25 -1.77 -11.00
CA GLN A 100 -3.44 -1.29 -12.37
C GLN A 100 -4.87 -1.57 -12.87
N GLU A 101 -5.39 -2.76 -12.59
CA GLU A 101 -6.78 -3.14 -12.91
C GLU A 101 -7.81 -2.27 -12.18
N GLN A 102 -7.49 -1.81 -10.96
CA GLN A 102 -8.30 -0.84 -10.21
C GLN A 102 -8.09 0.62 -10.65
N GLY A 103 -7.20 0.88 -11.61
CA GLY A 103 -6.94 2.22 -12.13
C GLY A 103 -6.16 3.15 -11.19
N LEU A 104 -5.48 2.61 -10.17
CA LEU A 104 -4.69 3.41 -9.22
C LEU A 104 -3.42 3.98 -9.84
N TYR A 105 -2.84 3.28 -10.82
CA TYR A 105 -1.68 3.72 -11.60
C TYR A 105 -1.54 2.89 -12.88
N LYS A 106 -0.65 3.34 -13.77
CA LYS A 106 -0.28 2.65 -15.02
C LYS A 106 1.03 1.90 -14.86
#